data_AF-A0A2T9XT85-F1
#
_entry.id   AF-A0A2T9XT85-F1
#
_cell.length_a   1.000
_cell.length_b   1.000
_cell.length_c   1.000
_cell.angle_alpha   90.00
_cell.angle_beta   90.00
_cell.angle_gamma   90.00
#
_symmetry.space_group_name_H-M   'P 1'
#
loop_
_entity.id
_entity.type
_entity.pdbx_description
1 polymer ?
#
loop_
_entity_poly.entity_id
_entity_poly.type
_entity_poly.pdbx_seq_one_letter_code
_entity_poly.pdbx_strand_id
1 'polypeptide(L)'
;MRTLTQAGSNPLAVDRDDSRDAAQKAALLRARVRDTTVRLSLAMFRARGYAEVWGMEAEALVWEANADSIRADLAELNGQLAALEVGHGLAA
;
A
#
# COMPACT_ATOMS: atom_id res chain seq x y z
N MET A 1 29.27 24.73 41.36
CA MET A 1 29.15 24.68 39.89
C MET A 1 29.30 23.23 39.45
N ARG A 2 28.21 22.57 39.04
CA ARG A 2 28.24 21.23 38.43
C ARG A 2 27.78 21.40 37.00
N THR A 3 28.69 21.23 36.05
CA THR A 3 28.41 21.24 34.62
C THR A 3 27.63 19.97 34.26
N LEU A 4 26.42 20.17 33.73
CA LEU A 4 25.60 19.13 33.11
C LEU A 4 26.36 18.57 31.91
N THR A 5 26.68 17.28 31.95
CA THR A 5 27.18 16.52 30.81
C THR A 5 26.05 16.41 29.79
N GLN A 6 26.15 17.20 28.73
CA GLN A 6 25.30 17.10 27.54
C GLN A 6 25.51 15.70 26.95
N ALA A 7 24.51 14.82 27.11
CA ALA A 7 24.44 13.59 26.35
C ALA A 7 24.31 14.00 24.88
N GLY A 8 25.41 13.88 24.13
CA GLY A 8 25.41 14.07 22.70
C GLY A 8 24.52 13.02 22.06
N SER A 9 23.31 13.41 21.66
CA SER A 9 22.50 12.64 20.72
C SER A 9 23.34 12.42 19.47
N ASN A 10 23.72 11.17 19.21
CA ASN A 10 24.49 10.83 18.03
C ASN A 10 23.57 10.95 16.79
N PRO A 11 23.76 11.95 15.91
CA PRO A 11 22.84 12.20 14.80
C PRO A 11 22.75 11.02 13.83
N LEU A 12 23.80 10.20 13.76
CA LEU A 12 23.87 8.99 12.93
C LEU A 12 22.94 7.86 13.40
N ALA A 13 22.48 7.89 14.66
CA ALA A 13 21.57 6.88 15.19
C ALA A 13 20.11 7.15 14.77
N VAL A 14 19.73 8.43 14.65
CA VAL A 14 18.38 8.85 14.27
C VAL A 14 18.11 8.51 12.79
N ASP A 15 19.05 8.84 11.89
CA ASP A 15 18.91 8.58 10.45
C ASP A 15 18.77 7.07 10.10
N ARG A 16 19.36 6.19 10.92
CA ARG A 16 19.26 4.72 10.71
C ARG A 16 17.92 4.15 11.17
N ASP A 17 17.35 4.68 12.24
CA ASP A 17 16.07 4.22 12.76
C ASP A 17 14.93 4.64 11.83
N ASP A 18 14.95 5.90 11.37
CA ASP A 18 13.98 6.44 10.41
C ASP A 18 14.02 5.70 9.05
N SER A 19 15.22 5.37 8.56
CA SER A 19 15.38 4.60 7.32
C SER A 19 14.83 3.17 7.45
N ARG A 20 15.04 2.53 8.60
CA ARG A 20 14.53 1.18 8.86
C ARG A 20 13.00 1.16 8.95
N ASP A 21 12.41 2.12 9.64
CA ASP A 21 10.97 2.27 9.75
C ASP A 21 10.32 2.56 8.40
N ALA A 22 10.94 3.42 7.58
CA ALA A 22 10.50 3.69 6.22
C ALA A 22 10.54 2.42 5.35
N ALA A 23 11.61 1.62 5.43
CA ALA A 23 11.72 0.36 4.71
C ALA A 23 10.65 -0.67 5.13
N GLN A 24 10.37 -0.77 6.44
CA GLN A 24 9.31 -1.64 6.95
C GLN A 24 7.92 -1.18 6.47
N LYS A 25 7.65 0.12 6.51
CA LYS A 25 6.40 0.70 6.01
C LYS A 25 6.24 0.46 4.50
N ALA A 26 7.31 0.60 3.71
CA ALA A 26 7.30 0.29 2.28
C ALA A 26 6.98 -1.20 2.04
N ALA A 27 7.59 -2.11 2.79
CA ALA A 27 7.29 -3.55 2.69
C ALA A 27 5.82 -3.87 3.00
N LEU A 28 5.24 -3.24 4.02
CA LEU A 28 3.81 -3.38 4.34
C LEU A 28 2.91 -2.82 3.24
N LEU A 29 3.25 -1.67 2.67
CA LEU A 29 2.51 -1.09 1.55
C LEU A 29 2.58 -2.01 0.31
N ARG A 30 3.76 -2.54 -0.03
CA ARG A 30 3.90 -3.52 -1.13
C ARG A 30 3.06 -4.78 -0.89
N ALA A 31 3.02 -5.29 0.33
CA ALA A 31 2.17 -6.43 0.68
C ALA A 31 0.68 -6.10 0.49
N ARG A 32 0.23 -4.91 0.91
CA ARG A 32 -1.15 -4.44 0.69
C ARG A 32 -1.46 -4.25 -0.79
N VAL A 33 -0.56 -3.65 -1.57
CA VAL A 33 -0.70 -3.52 -3.04
C VAL A 33 -0.91 -4.89 -3.68
N ARG A 34 -0.11 -5.90 -3.30
CA ARG A 34 -0.25 -7.27 -3.80
C ARG A 34 -1.60 -7.90 -3.42
N ASP A 35 -2.01 -7.79 -2.16
CA ASP A 35 -3.31 -8.30 -1.69
C ASP A 35 -4.48 -7.65 -2.45
N THR A 36 -4.48 -6.32 -2.52
CA THR A 36 -5.49 -5.54 -3.24
C THR A 36 -5.55 -5.91 -4.73
N THR A 37 -4.41 -6.18 -5.36
CA THR A 37 -4.34 -6.64 -6.76
C THR A 37 -5.00 -8.01 -6.95
N VAL A 38 -4.82 -8.94 -6.00
CA VAL A 38 -5.49 -10.25 -6.02
C VAL A 38 -7.00 -10.07 -5.84
N ARG A 39 -7.42 -9.22 -4.90
CA ARG A 39 -8.83 -8.90 -4.68
C ARG A 39 -9.48 -8.29 -5.92
N LEU A 40 -8.77 -7.39 -6.63
CA LEU A 40 -9.23 -6.81 -7.88
C LEU A 40 -9.44 -7.88 -8.95
N SER A 41 -8.45 -8.77 -9.12
CA SER A 41 -8.52 -9.88 -10.08
C SER A 41 -9.73 -10.77 -9.82
N LEU A 42 -10.00 -11.09 -8.54
CA LEU A 42 -11.17 -11.86 -8.14
C LEU A 42 -12.49 -11.12 -8.41
N ALA A 43 -12.56 -9.82 -8.10
CA ALA A 43 -13.76 -9.02 -8.34
C ALA A 43 -14.11 -8.95 -9.83
N MET A 44 -13.11 -8.70 -10.68
CA MET A 44 -13.26 -8.68 -12.14
C MET A 44 -13.66 -10.07 -12.68
N PHE A 45 -13.05 -11.13 -12.17
CA PHE A 45 -13.40 -12.49 -12.55
C PHE A 45 -14.86 -12.81 -12.20
N ARG A 46 -15.32 -12.43 -11.00
CA ARG A 46 -16.71 -12.62 -10.56
C ARG A 46 -17.69 -11.80 -11.38
N ALA A 47 -17.41 -10.52 -11.61
CA ALA A 47 -18.24 -9.65 -12.45
C ALA A 47 -18.51 -10.32 -13.81
N ARG A 48 -17.43 -10.73 -14.49
CA ARG A 48 -17.52 -11.41 -15.78
C ARG A 48 -18.27 -12.74 -15.69
N GLY A 49 -18.00 -13.55 -14.67
CA GLY A 49 -18.69 -14.81 -14.47
C GLY A 49 -20.22 -14.63 -14.31
N TYR A 50 -20.65 -13.68 -13.49
CA TYR A 50 -22.08 -13.39 -13.30
C TYR A 50 -22.74 -12.88 -14.59
N ALA A 51 -22.07 -12.02 -15.35
CA ALA A 51 -22.60 -11.53 -16.62
C ALA A 51 -22.68 -12.62 -17.70
N GLU A 52 -21.60 -13.36 -17.93
CA GLU A 52 -21.44 -14.22 -19.11
C GLU A 52 -21.84 -15.68 -18.88
N VAL A 53 -21.66 -16.20 -17.66
CA VAL A 53 -21.84 -17.63 -17.36
C VAL A 53 -23.19 -17.89 -16.69
N TRP A 54 -23.55 -17.07 -15.71
CA TRP A 54 -24.78 -17.27 -14.93
C TRP A 54 -25.96 -16.40 -15.39
N GLY A 55 -25.73 -15.40 -16.25
CA GLY A 55 -26.79 -14.49 -16.73
C GLY A 55 -27.40 -13.63 -15.62
N MET A 56 -26.62 -13.35 -14.58
CA MET A 56 -27.00 -12.63 -13.37
C MET A 56 -26.47 -11.20 -13.41
N GLU A 57 -27.12 -10.35 -14.20
CA GLU A 57 -26.65 -8.99 -14.52
C GLU A 57 -26.57 -8.07 -13.29
N ALA A 58 -27.54 -8.16 -12.37
CA ALA A 58 -27.54 -7.34 -11.16
C ALA A 58 -26.31 -7.64 -10.28
N GLU A 59 -25.97 -8.92 -10.11
CA GLU A 59 -24.80 -9.35 -9.36
C GLU A 59 -23.50 -8.98 -10.08
N ALA A 60 -23.48 -9.06 -11.41
CA ALA A 60 -22.34 -8.60 -12.20
C ALA A 60 -22.04 -7.12 -11.93
N LEU A 61 -23.05 -6.26 -11.98
CA LEU A 61 -22.92 -4.81 -11.71
C LEU A 61 -22.41 -4.53 -10.28
N VAL A 62 -22.83 -5.31 -9.29
CA VAL A 62 -22.30 -5.19 -7.92
C VAL A 62 -20.81 -5.51 -7.88
N TRP A 63 -20.37 -6.56 -8.56
CA TRP A 63 -18.96 -6.94 -8.62
C TRP A 63 -18.12 -5.96 -9.45
N GLU A 64 -18.68 -5.35 -10.49
CA GLU A 64 -18.04 -4.27 -11.25
C GLU A 64 -17.81 -3.04 -10.39
N ALA A 65 -18.84 -2.58 -9.67
CA ALA A 65 -18.70 -1.47 -8.73
C ALA A 65 -17.67 -1.75 -7.63
N ASN A 66 -17.61 -3.00 -7.14
CA ASN A 66 -16.58 -3.43 -6.20
C ASN A 66 -15.18 -3.39 -6.84
N ALA A 67 -15.03 -3.87 -8.07
CA ALA A 67 -13.76 -3.78 -8.79
C ALA A 67 -13.32 -2.32 -8.99
N ASP A 68 -14.24 -1.40 -9.29
CA ASP A 68 -13.96 0.03 -9.41
C ASP A 68 -13.45 0.63 -8.09
N SER A 69 -14.11 0.31 -6.97
CA SER A 69 -13.66 0.71 -5.63
C SER A 69 -12.25 0.18 -5.33
N ILE A 70 -11.99 -1.09 -5.63
CA ILE A 70 -10.67 -1.71 -5.40
C ILE A 70 -9.60 -1.07 -6.30
N ARG A 71 -9.93 -0.64 -7.52
CA ARG A 71 -8.98 0.10 -8.39
C ARG A 71 -8.61 1.44 -7.79
N ALA A 72 -9.56 2.15 -7.19
CA ALA A 72 -9.28 3.41 -6.50
C ALA A 72 -8.36 3.18 -5.29
N ASP A 73 -8.66 2.19 -4.45
CA ASP A 73 -7.81 1.82 -3.31
C ASP A 73 -6.40 1.44 -3.76
N LEU A 74 -6.26 0.67 -4.84
CA LEU A 74 -4.97 0.26 -5.39
C LEU A 74 -4.16 1.46 -5.91
N ALA A 75 -4.81 2.42 -6.57
CA ALA A 75 -4.17 3.64 -7.02
C ALA A 75 -3.67 4.48 -5.85
N GLU A 76 -4.47 4.62 -4.78
CA GLU A 76 -4.05 5.31 -3.56
C GLU A 76 -2.84 4.63 -2.90
N LEU A 77 -2.89 3.31 -2.73
CA LEU A 77 -1.79 2.53 -2.15
C LEU A 77 -0.49 2.68 -2.95
N ASN A 78 -0.57 2.64 -4.28
CA ASN A 78 0.59 2.88 -5.14
C ASN A 78 1.13 4.32 -5.02
N GLY A 79 0.24 5.31 -4.88
CA GLY A 79 0.64 6.70 -4.61
C GLY A 79 1.36 6.86 -3.26
N GLN A 80 0.85 6.22 -2.20
CA GLN A 80 1.48 6.20 -0.89
C GLN A 80 2.85 5.50 -0.91
N LEU A 81 2.95 4.38 -1.63
CA LEU A 81 4.22 3.64 -1.78
C LEU A 81 5.26 4.48 -2.53
N ALA A 82 4.90 5.05 -3.68
CA ALA A 82 5.80 5.88 -4.48
C ALA A 82 6.29 7.12 -3.70
N ALA A 83 5.39 7.78 -2.96
CA ALA A 83 5.76 8.93 -2.12
C ALA A 83 6.75 8.54 -1.01
N LEU A 84 6.56 7.37 -0.41
CA LEU A 84 7.47 6.86 0.63
C LEU A 84 8.83 6.48 0.06
N GLU A 85 8.86 5.78 -1.07
CA GLU A 85 10.09 5.35 -1.76
C GLU A 85 10.94 6.54 -2.21
N VAL A 86 10.30 7.54 -2.84
CA VAL A 86 10.97 8.78 -3.26
C VAL A 86 11.46 9.59 -2.04
N GLY A 87 10.63 9.73 -1.01
CA GLY A 87 10.96 10.52 0.18
C GLY A 87 12.14 9.99 1.00
N HIS A 88 12.41 8.68 0.92
CA HIS A 88 13.46 8.02 1.71
C HIS A 88 14.55 7.34 0.86
N GLY A 89 14.54 7.57 -0.46
CA GLY A 89 15.50 6.96 -1.40
C GLY A 89 15.47 5.43 -1.39
N LEU A 90 14.33 4.82 -1.10
CA LEU A 90 14.18 3.37 -1.12
C LEU A 90 14.09 2.91 -2.57
N ALA A 91 14.80 1.84 -2.93
CA ALA A 91 14.67 1.23 -4.24
C ALA A 91 13.22 0.74 -4.45
N ALA A 92 12.65 1.13 -5.59
CA ALA A 92 11.37 0.64 -6.11
C ALA A 92 11.45 -0.85 -6.46
#